data_AF-A0A522X5Y2-F1
#
_entry.id   AF-A0A522X5Y2-F1
#
_cell.length_a   1.000
_cell.length_b   1.000
_cell.length_c   1.000
_cell.angle_alpha   90.00
_cell.angle_beta   90.00
_cell.angle_gamma   90.00
#
_symmetry.space_group_name_H-M   'P 1'
#
loop_
_entity.id
_entity.type
_entity.pdbx_description
1 polymer ?
#
loop_
_entity_poly.entity_id
_entity_poly.type
_entity_poly.pdbx_seq_one_letter_code
_entity_poly.pdbx_strand_id
1 'polypeptide(L)'
;MADHIQVGDATPRVQYVANGSQTAFTFLFPIFTAADMEVWLGSVRQPVTAYTISGVGISGGGTVLFAIPPADGTLVTLRRRLAIARTSDYQDDGVIRAKVLNDEMDYQTAALQQVADDAGRAVKRSVISASSADLTLPEPSAGKAIKWNAVGNGLENSAGDMDQVVAAATAQAAAAAASAAAAAADRASAAADKATTQAYRDAAATSAAVAATASGGVKISATDTAADYLLDALVAGGNITLTRNNPGANETLSIAVSGLGTAAALAADSDGTLAADSDARLPTQKAIRTYVAANAGVSSAEFTALQQDVIQNYLLDAVNGAWAAGSCANGGFDAFTADTIGANSTNQTYEAGKYYDNPPLAPSASYANAGGSGARGDIVITHSSGWHASSSFALCDGTTAGSMGTLVVSGTAVAGMWVQFDFGAGAAKYFSQFKRHYDTASTGVDTWKWQGSNDAASWSDMTAAAVWGGGVAVTDTVGGNYGPWRYVRHVGVSGNSSQASWNAEMDFSIGTTAGNRPDMTLVSHALSPAPAAAPTQVKLMVLYKAVDAAVLNTDFTAEASRDGSAWSPGALADTGLTIGGFKALWTVIDVGGQPAGTTAKYRLKALNGKTQQVKGVALMTR
;
A
#
# COMPACT_ATOMS: atom_id res chain seq x y z
N MET A 1 -8.84 57.41 -50.24
CA MET A 1 -8.92 56.78 -48.90
C MET A 1 -9.52 55.40 -49.12
N ALA A 2 -9.00 54.35 -48.47
CA ALA A 2 -9.57 53.01 -48.63
C ALA A 2 -10.99 53.02 -48.01
N ASP A 3 -12.00 52.55 -48.75
CA ASP A 3 -13.40 52.46 -48.31
C ASP A 3 -13.65 51.32 -47.28
N HIS A 4 -12.59 50.69 -46.78
CA HIS A 4 -12.60 49.58 -45.82
C HIS A 4 -11.49 49.74 -44.77
N ILE A 5 -11.64 49.03 -43.65
CA ILE A 5 -10.65 48.99 -42.57
C ILE A 5 -9.43 48.22 -43.06
N GLN A 6 -8.22 48.74 -42.87
CA GLN A 6 -7.00 48.01 -43.20
C GLN A 6 -6.42 47.35 -41.96
N VAL A 7 -6.21 46.04 -42.01
CA VAL A 7 -5.60 45.26 -40.91
C VAL A 7 -4.11 45.09 -41.18
N GLY A 8 -3.28 45.96 -40.57
CA GLY A 8 -1.82 45.86 -40.62
C GLY A 8 -1.26 44.80 -39.66
N ASP A 9 0.03 44.52 -39.75
CA ASP A 9 0.74 43.59 -38.84
C ASP A 9 0.88 44.22 -37.44
N ALA A 10 -0.09 43.95 -36.57
CA ALA A 10 -0.15 44.47 -35.22
C ALA A 10 -0.67 43.41 -34.25
N THR A 11 -0.09 43.38 -33.05
CA THR A 11 -0.63 42.56 -31.95
C THR A 11 -1.96 43.17 -31.50
N PRO A 12 -3.05 42.38 -31.42
CA PRO A 12 -4.39 42.87 -31.07
C PRO A 12 -4.56 43.15 -29.56
N ARG A 13 -3.51 43.64 -28.91
CA ARG A 13 -3.41 43.84 -27.47
C ARG A 13 -2.34 44.88 -27.13
N VAL A 14 -2.63 45.74 -26.16
CA VAL A 14 -1.67 46.68 -25.59
C VAL A 14 -1.87 46.79 -24.07
N GLN A 15 -0.78 47.10 -23.36
CA GLN A 15 -0.81 47.31 -21.90
C GLN A 15 -0.15 48.61 -21.50
N TYR A 16 -0.70 49.21 -20.45
CA TYR A 16 -0.20 50.42 -19.81
C TYR A 16 -0.16 50.22 -18.30
N VAL A 17 0.77 50.89 -17.62
CA VAL A 17 0.72 51.05 -16.16
C VAL A 17 0.14 52.44 -15.90
N ALA A 18 -1.03 52.50 -15.25
CA ALA A 18 -1.67 53.77 -14.94
C ALA A 18 -0.86 54.54 -13.88
N ASN A 19 -0.83 55.87 -14.00
CA ASN A 19 -0.13 56.78 -13.08
C ASN A 19 -1.08 57.45 -12.07
N GLY A 20 -2.32 56.97 -11.94
CA GLY A 20 -3.34 57.55 -11.07
C GLY A 20 -4.02 58.82 -11.59
N SER A 21 -3.58 59.38 -12.72
CA SER A 21 -4.12 60.64 -13.29
C SER A 21 -4.51 60.54 -14.77
N GLN A 22 -3.91 59.63 -15.53
CA GLN A 22 -4.21 59.41 -16.95
C GLN A 22 -5.58 58.74 -17.12
N THR A 23 -6.44 59.32 -17.95
CA THR A 23 -7.77 58.79 -18.27
C THR A 23 -7.86 58.20 -19.67
N ALA A 24 -6.97 58.60 -20.59
CA ALA A 24 -6.99 58.19 -21.99
C ALA A 24 -5.85 57.22 -22.31
N PHE A 25 -6.20 56.06 -22.88
CA PHE A 25 -5.29 55.00 -23.26
C PHE A 25 -5.52 54.60 -24.71
N THR A 26 -4.50 54.76 -25.54
CA THR A 26 -4.59 54.49 -26.99
C THR A 26 -4.49 53.00 -27.30
N PHE A 27 -4.99 52.56 -28.44
CA PHE A 27 -4.73 51.23 -28.99
C PHE A 27 -4.45 51.37 -30.49
N LEU A 28 -3.48 50.62 -31.00
CA LEU A 28 -2.94 50.76 -32.37
C LEU A 28 -3.35 49.62 -33.30
N PHE A 29 -4.51 49.02 -33.03
CA PHE A 29 -5.08 47.94 -33.83
C PHE A 29 -6.56 48.26 -34.15
N PRO A 30 -7.05 47.89 -35.34
CA PRO A 30 -8.44 48.18 -35.70
C PRO A 30 -9.43 47.34 -34.91
N ILE A 31 -10.60 47.91 -34.60
CA ILE A 31 -11.79 47.21 -34.09
C ILE A 31 -12.97 47.50 -35.02
N PHE A 32 -13.86 46.53 -35.24
CA PHE A 32 -14.96 46.65 -36.20
C PHE A 32 -16.22 47.22 -35.51
N THR A 33 -16.43 46.83 -34.26
CA THR A 33 -17.47 47.36 -33.39
C THR A 33 -16.89 47.73 -32.02
N ALA A 34 -17.60 48.55 -31.26
CA ALA A 34 -17.22 48.85 -29.88
C ALA A 34 -17.23 47.60 -28.96
N ALA A 35 -18.05 46.59 -29.29
CA ALA A 35 -18.14 45.35 -28.53
C ALA A 35 -16.90 44.45 -28.68
N ASP A 36 -16.09 44.67 -29.72
CA ASP A 36 -14.87 43.92 -29.98
C ASP A 36 -13.73 44.30 -29.03
N MET A 37 -13.90 45.30 -28.17
CA MET A 37 -12.88 45.75 -27.24
C MET A 37 -13.13 45.17 -25.84
N GLU A 38 -12.10 44.54 -25.28
CA GLU A 38 -12.03 44.17 -23.87
C GLU A 38 -11.05 45.07 -23.14
N VAL A 39 -11.49 45.59 -22.00
CA VAL A 39 -10.71 46.46 -21.13
C VAL A 39 -10.60 45.82 -19.75
N TRP A 40 -9.37 45.68 -19.26
CA TRP A 40 -9.07 45.09 -17.97
C TRP A 40 -8.27 46.07 -17.11
N LEU A 41 -8.60 46.12 -15.82
CA LEU A 41 -7.82 46.79 -14.79
C LEU A 41 -7.30 45.73 -13.81
N GLY A 42 -6.00 45.48 -13.82
CA GLY A 42 -5.41 44.31 -13.18
C GLY A 42 -6.02 43.02 -13.72
N SER A 43 -6.63 42.22 -12.85
CA SER A 43 -7.31 40.96 -13.20
C SER A 43 -8.83 41.10 -13.42
N VAL A 44 -9.37 42.32 -13.38
CA VAL A 44 -10.83 42.57 -13.43
C VAL A 44 -11.24 43.17 -14.78
N ARG A 45 -12.11 42.46 -15.51
CA ARG A 45 -12.73 42.95 -16.75
C ARG A 45 -13.71 44.07 -16.42
N GLN A 46 -13.56 45.21 -17.08
CA GLN A 46 -14.43 46.35 -16.89
C GLN A 46 -15.70 46.22 -17.76
N PRO A 47 -16.88 46.58 -17.23
CA PRO A 47 -18.09 46.64 -18.03
C PRO A 47 -17.98 47.77 -19.06
N VAL A 48 -18.65 47.64 -20.21
CA VAL A 48 -18.64 48.64 -21.30
C VAL A 48 -19.13 50.02 -20.87
N THR A 49 -19.88 50.13 -19.77
CA THR A 49 -20.33 51.42 -19.20
C THR A 49 -19.23 52.16 -18.43
N ALA A 50 -18.11 51.51 -18.10
CA ALA A 50 -17.04 52.11 -17.31
C ALA A 50 -16.06 52.96 -18.14
N TYR A 51 -16.14 52.90 -19.46
CA TYR A 51 -15.27 53.62 -20.38
C TYR A 51 -15.99 53.95 -21.68
N THR A 52 -15.41 54.85 -22.46
CA THR A 52 -15.86 55.16 -23.83
C THR A 52 -14.76 54.83 -24.82
N ILE A 53 -15.14 54.42 -26.03
CA ILE A 53 -14.21 54.05 -27.10
C ILE A 53 -14.37 55.04 -28.25
N SER A 54 -13.25 55.57 -28.71
CA SER A 54 -13.13 56.29 -29.99
C SER A 54 -12.27 55.48 -30.96
N GLY A 55 -12.39 55.74 -32.26
CA GLY A 55 -11.62 55.04 -33.29
C GLY A 55 -12.19 53.68 -33.70
N VAL A 56 -13.48 53.41 -33.44
CA VAL A 56 -14.18 52.25 -34.01
C VAL A 56 -14.22 52.38 -35.53
N GLY A 57 -13.87 51.32 -36.25
CA GLY A 57 -13.83 51.32 -37.71
C GLY A 57 -12.64 52.05 -38.32
N ILE A 58 -11.62 52.42 -37.53
CA ILE A 58 -10.43 53.12 -38.00
C ILE A 58 -9.22 52.18 -38.03
N SER A 59 -8.52 52.11 -39.17
CA SER A 59 -7.37 51.21 -39.39
C SER A 59 -6.24 51.39 -38.37
N GLY A 60 -5.98 52.63 -37.95
CA GLY A 60 -4.93 52.97 -36.99
C GLY A 60 -5.29 52.71 -35.52
N GLY A 61 -6.50 52.19 -35.24
CA GLY A 61 -7.03 52.04 -33.90
C GLY A 61 -7.60 53.33 -33.33
N GLY A 62 -7.54 53.48 -32.01
CA GLY A 62 -8.32 54.48 -31.30
C GLY A 62 -7.90 54.71 -29.86
N THR A 63 -8.83 55.19 -29.04
CA THR A 63 -8.58 55.51 -27.62
C THR A 63 -9.72 55.03 -26.75
N VAL A 64 -9.38 54.38 -25.64
CA VAL A 64 -10.26 54.09 -24.51
C VAL A 64 -10.12 55.20 -23.48
N LEU A 65 -11.24 55.83 -23.11
CA LEU A 65 -11.30 56.92 -22.16
C LEU A 65 -12.12 56.52 -20.93
N PHE A 66 -11.51 56.63 -19.75
CA PHE A 66 -12.18 56.43 -18.48
C PHE A 66 -12.69 57.75 -17.91
N ALA A 67 -13.87 57.72 -17.26
CA ALA A 67 -14.40 58.88 -16.55
C ALA A 67 -13.63 59.19 -15.25
N ILE A 68 -13.08 58.14 -14.62
CA ILE A 68 -12.24 58.21 -13.43
C ILE A 68 -10.90 57.58 -13.79
N PRO A 69 -9.76 58.25 -13.54
CA PRO A 69 -8.45 57.68 -13.85
C PRO A 69 -8.23 56.39 -13.07
N PRO A 70 -7.75 55.31 -13.71
CA PRO A 70 -7.36 54.10 -12.99
C PRO A 70 -6.29 54.43 -11.95
N ALA A 71 -6.35 53.76 -10.79
CA ALA A 71 -5.43 54.00 -9.68
C ALA A 71 -3.97 53.79 -10.09
N ASP A 72 -3.06 54.53 -9.46
CA ASP A 72 -1.62 54.44 -9.71
C ASP A 72 -1.10 53.01 -9.54
N GLY A 73 -0.24 52.57 -10.45
CA GLY A 73 0.29 51.21 -10.52
C GLY A 73 -0.67 50.17 -11.10
N THR A 74 -1.92 50.51 -11.42
CA THR A 74 -2.88 49.55 -12.00
C THR A 74 -2.52 49.23 -13.45
N LEU A 75 -2.43 47.94 -13.79
CA LEU A 75 -2.21 47.49 -15.15
C LEU A 75 -3.50 47.62 -15.98
N VAL A 76 -3.49 48.51 -16.96
CA VAL A 76 -4.57 48.67 -17.94
C VAL A 76 -4.25 47.79 -19.14
N THR A 77 -5.12 46.84 -19.47
CA THR A 77 -4.99 45.99 -20.66
C THR A 77 -6.13 46.25 -21.62
N LEU A 78 -5.81 46.64 -22.85
CA LEU A 78 -6.76 46.80 -23.94
C LEU A 78 -6.53 45.69 -24.95
N ARG A 79 -7.58 44.97 -25.33
CA ARG A 79 -7.48 43.80 -26.20
C ARG A 79 -8.67 43.74 -27.17
N ARG A 80 -8.41 43.43 -28.44
CA ARG A 80 -9.46 43.05 -29.39
C ARG A 80 -9.91 41.61 -29.16
N ARG A 81 -11.22 41.40 -29.06
CA ARG A 81 -11.87 40.08 -28.98
C ARG A 81 -13.02 39.99 -29.99
N LEU A 82 -12.74 39.38 -31.12
CA LEU A 82 -13.70 39.09 -32.18
C LEU A 82 -14.47 37.80 -31.92
N ALA A 83 -15.74 37.77 -32.30
CA ALA A 83 -16.52 36.56 -32.44
C ALA A 83 -16.09 35.82 -33.72
N ILE A 84 -15.42 34.68 -33.60
CA ILE A 84 -14.89 33.96 -34.76
C ILE A 84 -16.04 33.24 -35.48
N ALA A 85 -16.70 33.97 -36.37
CA ALA A 85 -17.76 33.50 -37.26
C ALA A 85 -17.72 34.32 -38.55
N ARG A 86 -18.11 33.71 -39.67
CA ARG A 86 -18.36 34.48 -40.90
C ARG A 86 -19.64 35.28 -40.73
N THR A 87 -19.60 36.54 -41.15
CA THR A 87 -20.75 37.45 -41.05
C THR A 87 -21.39 37.74 -42.40
N SER A 88 -20.66 37.47 -43.49
CA SER A 88 -21.14 37.64 -44.86
C SER A 88 -21.27 36.30 -45.59
N ASP A 89 -22.38 36.12 -46.30
CA ASP A 89 -22.63 35.00 -47.20
C ASP A 89 -22.80 35.47 -48.65
N TYR A 90 -21.99 34.95 -49.56
CA TYR A 90 -22.04 35.32 -50.98
C TYR A 90 -23.04 34.42 -51.68
N GLN A 91 -24.05 35.03 -52.30
CA GLN A 91 -25.10 34.29 -53.00
C GLN A 91 -24.57 33.75 -54.34
N ASP A 92 -24.98 32.54 -54.71
CA ASP A 92 -24.74 31.98 -56.03
C ASP A 92 -25.29 32.93 -57.12
N ASP A 93 -24.53 33.11 -58.20
CA ASP A 93 -24.78 34.07 -59.28
C ASP A 93 -24.93 35.54 -58.84
N GLY A 94 -24.61 35.86 -57.58
CA GLY A 94 -24.61 37.22 -57.05
C GLY A 94 -23.39 38.03 -57.45
N VAL A 95 -23.55 39.35 -57.59
CA VAL A 95 -22.42 40.26 -57.85
C VAL A 95 -21.53 40.36 -56.61
N ILE A 96 -20.26 39.95 -56.73
CA ILE A 96 -19.26 40.12 -55.67
C ILE A 96 -18.85 41.58 -55.58
N ARG A 97 -19.19 42.24 -54.47
CA ARG A 97 -18.79 43.62 -54.20
C ARG A 97 -17.42 43.63 -53.52
N ALA A 98 -16.45 44.28 -54.15
CA ALA A 98 -15.08 44.37 -53.64
C ALA A 98 -15.01 44.88 -52.19
N LYS A 99 -15.87 45.82 -51.78
CA LYS A 99 -15.93 46.32 -50.40
C LYS A 99 -16.29 45.22 -49.40
N VAL A 100 -17.36 44.46 -49.67
CA VAL A 100 -17.82 43.37 -48.78
C VAL A 100 -16.75 42.27 -48.69
N LEU A 101 -16.10 41.97 -49.82
CA LEU A 101 -14.98 41.04 -49.88
C LEU A 101 -13.80 41.49 -49.04
N ASN A 102 -13.40 42.75 -49.16
CA ASN A 102 -12.32 43.31 -48.35
C ASN A 102 -12.69 43.30 -46.87
N ASP A 103 -13.87 43.81 -46.49
CA ASP A 103 -14.32 43.85 -45.09
C ASP A 103 -14.30 42.44 -44.45
N GLU A 104 -14.74 41.40 -45.17
CA GLU A 104 -14.68 40.02 -44.70
C GLU A 104 -13.23 39.51 -44.61
N MET A 105 -12.38 39.77 -45.60
CA MET A 105 -10.97 39.35 -45.58
C MET A 105 -10.17 40.05 -44.46
N ASP A 106 -10.47 41.31 -44.19
CA ASP A 106 -9.93 42.08 -43.07
C ASP A 106 -10.37 41.47 -41.73
N TYR A 107 -11.64 41.12 -41.58
CA TYR A 107 -12.16 40.45 -40.39
C TYR A 107 -11.44 39.13 -40.13
N GLN A 108 -11.29 38.29 -41.16
CA GLN A 108 -10.58 37.02 -41.07
C GLN A 108 -9.10 37.22 -40.69
N THR A 109 -8.43 38.21 -41.27
CA THR A 109 -7.03 38.55 -40.94
C THR A 109 -6.91 38.98 -39.48
N ALA A 110 -7.84 39.80 -39.00
CA ALA A 110 -7.89 40.25 -37.63
C ALA A 110 -8.17 39.10 -36.63
N ALA A 111 -8.99 38.12 -37.03
CA ALA A 111 -9.25 36.91 -36.24
C ALA A 111 -8.01 36.00 -36.18
N LEU A 112 -7.26 35.86 -37.27
CA LEU A 112 -5.98 35.12 -37.28
C LEU A 112 -4.93 35.74 -36.37
N GLN A 113 -4.80 37.09 -36.36
CA GLN A 113 -3.92 37.79 -35.41
C GLN A 113 -4.30 37.49 -33.96
N GLN A 114 -5.60 37.44 -33.65
CA GLN A 114 -6.09 37.10 -32.32
C GLN A 114 -5.75 35.66 -31.93
N VAL A 115 -5.90 34.70 -32.84
CA VAL A 115 -5.52 33.30 -32.61
C VAL A 115 -4.02 33.16 -32.40
N ALA A 116 -3.20 33.88 -33.17
CA ALA A 116 -1.75 33.89 -33.02
C ALA A 116 -1.32 34.47 -31.65
N ASP A 117 -1.98 35.53 -31.20
CA ASP A 117 -1.77 36.14 -29.88
C ASP A 117 -2.20 35.21 -28.74
N ASP A 118 -3.31 34.46 -28.88
CA ASP A 118 -3.71 33.41 -27.94
C ASP A 118 -2.71 32.24 -27.88
N ALA A 119 -2.28 31.74 -29.03
CA ALA A 119 -1.26 30.68 -29.13
C ALA A 119 0.10 31.14 -28.57
N GLY A 120 0.42 32.43 -28.67
CA GLY A 120 1.61 33.04 -28.09
C GLY A 120 1.69 32.90 -26.56
N ARG A 121 0.53 32.82 -25.88
CA ARG A 121 0.40 32.69 -24.42
C ARG A 121 0.21 31.26 -23.92
N ALA A 122 0.07 30.29 -24.81
CA ALA A 122 -0.08 28.88 -24.44
C ALA A 122 1.26 28.24 -24.04
N VAL A 123 1.21 27.15 -23.27
CA VAL A 123 2.36 26.26 -23.08
C VAL A 123 2.65 25.58 -24.42
N LYS A 124 3.89 25.68 -24.90
CA LYS A 124 4.29 25.19 -26.22
C LYS A 124 5.37 24.12 -26.10
N ARG A 125 5.24 23.08 -26.91
CA ARG A 125 6.35 22.18 -27.24
C ARG A 125 7.24 22.86 -28.28
N SER A 126 8.54 22.63 -28.14
CA SER A 126 9.53 23.07 -29.13
C SER A 126 9.26 22.45 -30.49
N VAL A 127 9.43 23.22 -31.57
CA VAL A 127 9.19 22.76 -32.95
C VAL A 127 10.12 21.61 -33.37
N ILE A 128 11.30 21.49 -32.74
CA ILE A 128 12.26 20.41 -32.99
C ILE A 128 12.08 19.20 -32.06
N SER A 129 11.07 19.21 -31.19
CA SER A 129 10.83 18.11 -30.27
C SER A 129 10.32 16.87 -31.00
N ALA A 130 11.05 15.76 -30.90
CA ALA A 130 10.61 14.45 -31.39
C ALA A 130 9.57 13.75 -30.47
N SER A 131 9.31 14.30 -29.27
CA SER A 131 8.35 13.72 -28.32
C SER A 131 6.91 13.81 -28.83
N SER A 132 6.17 12.71 -28.65
CA SER A 132 4.73 12.59 -28.91
C SER A 132 3.87 12.68 -27.63
N ALA A 133 4.46 13.07 -26.50
CA ALA A 133 3.74 13.14 -25.23
C ALA A 133 2.48 14.03 -25.30
N ASP A 134 1.50 13.80 -24.43
CA ASP A 134 0.36 14.71 -24.28
C ASP A 134 0.77 15.95 -23.46
N LEU A 135 0.39 17.15 -23.92
CA LEU A 135 0.63 18.42 -23.23
C LEU A 135 -0.62 18.99 -22.57
N THR A 136 -1.72 18.24 -22.59
CA THR A 136 -2.95 18.62 -21.90
C THR A 136 -2.62 18.74 -20.41
N LEU A 137 -2.87 19.93 -19.85
CA LEU A 137 -2.63 20.16 -18.43
C LEU A 137 -3.65 19.35 -17.61
N PRO A 138 -3.21 18.68 -16.53
CA PRO A 138 -4.12 18.00 -15.61
C PRO A 138 -5.00 19.01 -14.87
N GLU A 139 -6.09 18.53 -14.27
CA GLU A 139 -6.97 19.38 -13.45
C GLU A 139 -6.18 20.13 -12.37
N PRO A 140 -6.40 21.44 -12.20
CA PRO A 140 -5.67 22.24 -11.21
C PRO A 140 -5.81 21.67 -9.79
N SER A 141 -4.68 21.46 -9.12
CA SER A 141 -4.63 21.02 -7.72
C SER A 141 -3.72 21.95 -6.91
N ALA A 142 -4.27 22.58 -5.88
CA ALA A 142 -3.55 23.56 -5.06
C ALA A 142 -2.31 22.94 -4.40
N GLY A 143 -1.20 23.70 -4.37
CA GLY A 143 0.08 23.26 -3.82
C GLY A 143 0.85 22.24 -4.66
N LYS A 144 0.24 21.70 -5.74
CA LYS A 144 0.89 20.72 -6.62
C LYS A 144 1.61 21.41 -7.79
N ALA A 145 2.76 20.86 -8.16
CA ALA A 145 3.49 21.27 -9.36
C ALA A 145 3.07 20.43 -10.57
N ILE A 146 3.08 21.01 -11.76
CA ILE A 146 2.96 20.25 -13.01
C ILE A 146 4.31 19.60 -13.32
N LYS A 147 4.31 18.29 -13.60
CA LYS A 147 5.50 17.52 -13.98
C LYS A 147 5.19 16.55 -15.12
N TRP A 148 6.22 16.00 -15.74
CA TRP A 148 6.05 14.82 -16.60
C TRP A 148 5.65 13.62 -15.75
N ASN A 149 4.74 12.81 -16.27
CA ASN A 149 4.41 11.54 -15.65
C ASN A 149 5.59 10.57 -15.72
N ALA A 150 5.55 9.50 -14.92
CA ALA A 150 6.65 8.55 -14.83
C ALA A 150 7.01 7.88 -16.17
N VAL A 151 6.05 7.78 -17.10
CA VAL A 151 6.22 7.19 -18.43
C VAL A 151 6.78 8.19 -19.45
N GLY A 152 6.78 9.49 -19.13
CA GLY A 152 7.23 10.56 -20.01
C GLY A 152 6.31 10.83 -21.21
N ASN A 153 5.08 10.30 -21.19
CA ASN A 153 4.13 10.41 -22.29
C ASN A 153 2.99 11.43 -22.01
N GLY A 154 3.02 12.12 -20.88
CA GLY A 154 2.02 13.12 -20.51
C GLY A 154 2.42 13.97 -19.32
N LEU A 155 1.64 15.00 -19.03
CA LEU A 155 1.77 15.83 -17.84
C LEU A 155 0.87 15.33 -16.70
N GLU A 156 1.34 15.43 -15.47
CA GLU A 156 0.57 15.10 -14.26
C GLU A 156 0.90 16.06 -13.11
N ASN A 157 0.04 16.12 -12.10
CA ASN A 157 0.31 16.86 -10.87
C ASN A 157 1.34 16.10 -10.00
N SER A 158 2.18 16.83 -9.26
CA SER A 158 3.09 16.25 -8.28
C SER A 158 2.33 15.49 -7.18
N ALA A 159 2.92 14.42 -6.67
CA ALA A 159 2.31 13.64 -5.60
C ALA A 159 2.29 14.43 -4.27
N GLY A 160 3.39 15.12 -3.95
CA GLY A 160 3.53 15.99 -2.78
C GLY A 160 3.08 17.42 -3.07
N ASP A 161 2.65 18.11 -2.02
CA ASP A 161 2.55 19.57 -2.02
C ASP A 161 3.98 20.14 -2.00
N MET A 162 4.31 20.96 -2.99
CA MET A 162 5.66 21.49 -3.15
C MET A 162 6.00 22.54 -2.08
N ASP A 163 4.99 23.24 -1.55
CA ASP A 163 5.18 24.25 -0.50
C ASP A 163 5.51 23.60 0.86
N GLN A 164 5.17 22.31 1.02
CA GLN A 164 5.43 21.55 2.24
C GLN A 164 6.79 20.86 2.26
N VAL A 165 7.54 20.83 1.15
CA VAL A 165 8.79 20.07 1.04
C VAL A 165 9.84 20.56 2.04
N VAL A 166 10.01 21.88 2.17
CA VAL A 166 11.00 22.47 3.10
C VAL A 166 10.59 22.24 4.55
N ALA A 167 9.30 22.37 4.86
CA ALA A 167 8.77 22.12 6.21
C ALA A 167 8.95 20.65 6.62
N ALA A 168 8.61 19.72 5.74
CA ALA A 168 8.79 18.29 5.96
C ALA A 168 10.27 17.91 6.14
N ALA A 169 11.16 18.45 5.30
CA ALA A 169 12.60 18.22 5.43
C ALA A 169 13.16 18.78 6.76
N THR A 170 12.69 19.95 7.18
CA THR A 170 13.10 20.57 8.46
C THR A 170 12.61 19.77 9.66
N ALA A 171 11.37 19.27 9.62
CA ALA A 171 10.83 18.39 10.66
C ALA A 171 11.62 17.08 10.76
N GLN A 172 11.98 16.47 9.63
CA GLN A 172 12.77 15.25 9.60
C GLN A 172 14.18 15.46 10.17
N ALA A 173 14.81 16.60 9.86
CA ALA A 173 16.11 16.97 10.42
C ALA A 173 16.05 17.19 11.94
N ALA A 174 14.99 17.84 12.44
CA ALA A 174 14.77 18.03 13.87
C ALA A 174 14.56 16.70 14.61
N ALA A 175 13.79 15.77 14.03
CA ALA A 175 13.59 14.44 14.59
C ALA A 175 14.92 13.66 14.67
N ALA A 176 15.74 13.70 13.62
CA ALA A 176 17.06 13.05 13.62
C ALA A 176 17.99 13.65 14.70
N ALA A 177 17.97 14.97 14.89
CA ALA A 177 18.75 15.63 15.94
C ALA A 177 18.30 15.21 17.36
N ALA A 178 16.99 15.09 17.58
CA ALA A 178 16.45 14.60 18.85
C ALA A 178 16.86 13.15 19.14
N SER A 179 16.80 12.27 18.14
CA SER A 179 17.27 10.88 18.27
C SER A 179 18.77 10.80 18.59
N ALA A 180 19.60 11.65 17.97
CA ALA A 180 21.03 11.70 18.26
C ALA A 180 21.31 12.17 19.70
N ALA A 181 20.55 13.14 20.21
CA ALA A 181 20.67 13.63 21.57
C ALA A 181 20.28 12.55 22.61
N ALA A 182 19.20 11.80 22.37
CA ALA A 182 18.80 10.69 23.22
C ALA A 182 19.90 9.60 23.28
N ALA A 183 20.44 9.20 22.13
CA ALA A 183 21.52 8.22 22.08
C ALA A 183 22.81 8.70 22.77
N ALA A 184 23.07 10.01 22.80
CA ALA A 184 24.20 10.58 23.54
C ALA A 184 23.98 10.53 25.06
N ALA A 185 22.75 10.78 25.52
CA ALA A 185 22.39 10.66 26.93
C ALA A 185 22.53 9.21 27.44
N ASP A 186 22.08 8.23 26.66
CA ASP A 186 22.20 6.81 27.02
C ASP A 186 23.67 6.38 27.17
N ARG A 187 24.55 6.85 26.27
CA ARG A 187 26.00 6.59 26.37
C ARG A 187 26.62 7.22 27.61
N ALA A 188 26.16 8.41 28.01
CA ALA A 188 26.63 9.07 29.21
C ALA A 188 26.21 8.30 30.48
N SER A 189 24.96 7.83 30.54
CA SER A 189 24.47 6.98 31.63
C SER A 189 25.25 5.67 31.72
N ALA A 190 25.46 4.98 30.60
CA ALA A 190 26.25 3.74 30.57
C ALA A 190 27.72 3.95 31.00
N ALA A 191 28.30 5.10 30.65
CA ALA A 191 29.65 5.45 31.09
C ALA A 191 29.71 5.69 32.62
N ALA A 192 28.68 6.32 33.19
CA ALA A 192 28.55 6.52 34.63
C ALA A 192 28.40 5.17 35.37
N ASP A 193 27.55 4.26 34.87
CA ASP A 193 27.38 2.92 35.46
C ASP A 193 28.67 2.11 35.45
N LYS A 194 29.45 2.21 34.37
CA LYS A 194 30.75 1.56 34.27
C LYS A 194 31.73 2.11 35.31
N ALA A 195 31.74 3.42 35.55
CA ALA A 195 32.58 4.04 36.57
C ALA A 195 32.20 3.59 37.98
N THR A 196 30.91 3.55 38.29
CA THR A 196 30.38 3.05 39.56
C THR A 196 30.73 1.57 39.79
N THR A 197 30.60 0.74 38.75
CA THR A 197 30.96 -0.68 38.80
C THR A 197 32.45 -0.89 39.06
N GLN A 198 33.32 -0.03 38.53
CA GLN A 198 34.75 -0.07 38.82
C GLN A 198 35.02 0.27 40.28
N ALA A 199 34.38 1.32 40.82
CA ALA A 199 34.53 1.70 42.23
C ALA A 199 34.14 0.59 43.21
N TYR A 200 33.04 -0.13 42.93
CA TYR A 200 32.63 -1.28 43.75
C TYR A 200 33.64 -2.44 43.70
N ARG A 201 34.24 -2.72 42.53
CA ARG A 201 35.27 -3.76 42.40
C ARG A 201 36.54 -3.40 43.18
N ASP A 202 36.93 -2.13 43.16
CA ASP A 202 38.12 -1.65 43.89
C ASP A 202 37.90 -1.72 45.41
N ALA A 203 36.69 -1.38 45.89
CA ALA A 203 36.31 -1.51 47.29
C ALA A 203 36.28 -2.98 47.76
N ALA A 204 35.72 -3.88 46.94
CA ALA A 204 35.68 -5.31 47.26
C ALA A 204 37.10 -5.93 47.32
N ALA A 205 37.98 -5.55 46.38
CA ALA A 205 39.37 -5.98 46.38
C ALA A 205 40.12 -5.51 47.65
N THR A 206 39.84 -4.28 48.10
CA THR A 206 40.40 -3.73 49.35
C THR A 206 39.92 -4.54 50.57
N SER A 207 38.63 -4.84 50.67
CA SER A 207 38.06 -5.64 51.76
C SER A 207 38.61 -7.07 51.80
N ALA A 208 38.82 -7.70 50.63
CA ALA A 208 39.43 -9.03 50.55
C ALA A 208 40.89 -9.03 51.05
N ALA A 209 41.66 -7.98 50.75
CA ALA A 209 43.03 -7.84 51.24
C ALA A 209 43.11 -7.69 52.77
N VAL A 210 42.16 -6.94 53.37
CA VAL A 210 42.06 -6.80 54.83
C VAL A 210 41.71 -8.13 55.50
N ALA A 211 40.75 -8.88 54.95
CA ALA A 211 40.36 -10.19 55.48
C ALA A 211 41.50 -11.21 55.42
N ALA A 212 42.30 -11.22 54.35
CA ALA A 212 43.47 -12.09 54.23
C ALA A 212 44.53 -11.82 55.32
N THR A 213 44.66 -10.56 55.75
CA THR A 213 45.61 -10.17 56.81
C THR A 213 45.14 -10.59 58.20
N ALA A 214 43.83 -10.71 58.43
CA ALA A 214 43.23 -11.13 59.69
C ALA A 214 43.23 -12.66 59.93
N SER A 215 43.65 -13.47 58.94
CA SER A 215 43.72 -14.94 59.03
C SER A 215 44.85 -15.47 59.93
N GLY A 216 45.63 -14.61 60.59
CA GLY A 216 46.59 -15.02 61.60
C GLY A 216 45.87 -15.39 62.90
N GLY A 217 45.37 -16.62 63.02
CA GLY A 217 44.82 -17.12 64.28
C GLY A 217 45.85 -17.12 65.42
N VAL A 218 45.42 -17.53 66.62
CA VAL A 218 46.34 -17.73 67.77
C VAL A 218 47.23 -18.94 67.49
N LYS A 219 48.55 -18.77 67.63
CA LYS A 219 49.56 -19.82 67.36
C LYS A 219 50.27 -20.24 68.64
N ILE A 220 50.81 -21.46 68.65
CA ILE A 220 51.79 -21.90 69.67
C ILE A 220 53.17 -21.33 69.29
N SER A 221 53.92 -20.83 70.26
CA SER A 221 55.28 -20.31 70.10
C SER A 221 56.20 -21.39 69.52
N ALA A 222 57.01 -21.01 68.53
CA ALA A 222 57.92 -21.95 67.85
C ALA A 222 59.10 -22.43 68.73
N THR A 223 59.24 -21.91 69.95
CA THR A 223 60.32 -22.25 70.90
C THR A 223 59.86 -23.07 72.10
N ASP A 224 58.63 -23.61 72.10
CA ASP A 224 58.13 -24.42 73.20
C ASP A 224 58.73 -25.84 73.19
N THR A 225 59.51 -26.16 74.22
CA THR A 225 60.18 -27.46 74.39
C THR A 225 59.98 -28.06 75.79
N ALA A 226 59.02 -27.58 76.59
CA ALA A 226 58.80 -28.05 77.96
C ALA A 226 57.32 -28.33 78.26
N ALA A 227 57.04 -29.41 79.01
CA ALA A 227 55.69 -29.73 79.47
C ALA A 227 55.32 -28.88 80.69
N ASP A 228 54.79 -27.68 80.45
CA ASP A 228 54.18 -26.82 81.47
C ASP A 228 52.84 -26.24 80.97
N TYR A 229 52.09 -25.54 81.83
CA TYR A 229 50.74 -25.03 81.50
C TYR A 229 50.74 -24.02 80.33
N LEU A 230 49.75 -24.13 79.43
CA LEU A 230 49.60 -23.50 78.09
C LEU A 230 49.75 -21.96 77.97
N LEU A 231 50.02 -21.23 79.06
CA LEU A 231 49.85 -19.78 79.15
C LEU A 231 51.01 -18.93 78.62
N ASP A 232 52.22 -19.48 78.49
CA ASP A 232 53.37 -18.79 77.86
C ASP A 232 53.59 -19.23 76.40
N ALA A 233 52.78 -20.17 75.91
CA ALA A 233 52.90 -20.75 74.58
C ALA A 233 52.03 -20.04 73.52
N LEU A 234 51.00 -19.28 73.90
CA LEU A 234 50.08 -18.65 72.93
C LEU A 234 50.56 -17.26 72.50
N VAL A 235 50.77 -17.08 71.19
CA VAL A 235 51.05 -15.77 70.57
C VAL A 235 49.83 -15.32 69.78
N ALA A 236 49.39 -14.09 70.02
CA ALA A 236 48.29 -13.50 69.27
C ALA A 236 48.73 -13.20 67.82
N GLY A 237 47.93 -13.61 66.84
CA GLY A 237 48.11 -13.12 65.48
C GLY A 237 47.59 -11.70 65.31
N GLY A 238 47.76 -11.11 64.13
CA GLY A 238 47.36 -9.71 63.87
C GLY A 238 45.89 -9.44 64.24
N ASN A 239 45.63 -8.30 64.89
CA ASN A 239 44.31 -7.84 65.37
C ASN A 239 43.66 -8.68 66.49
N ILE A 240 44.36 -9.67 67.03
CA ILE A 240 43.96 -10.40 68.23
C ILE A 240 44.79 -9.88 69.40
N THR A 241 44.14 -9.57 70.52
CA THR A 241 44.79 -9.24 71.79
C THR A 241 44.42 -10.32 72.81
N LEU A 242 45.42 -11.00 73.35
CA LEU A 242 45.26 -11.97 74.42
C LEU A 242 45.59 -11.27 75.75
N THR A 243 44.65 -11.26 76.69
CA THR A 243 44.84 -10.68 78.03
C THR A 243 44.71 -11.77 79.07
N ARG A 244 45.77 -12.01 79.83
CA ARG A 244 45.78 -12.95 80.96
C ARG A 244 45.05 -12.34 82.15
N ASN A 245 44.09 -13.08 82.70
CA ASN A 245 43.32 -12.70 83.88
C ASN A 245 43.54 -13.74 84.99
N ASN A 246 43.52 -13.30 86.25
CA ASN A 246 43.62 -14.15 87.44
C ASN A 246 44.87 -15.07 87.52
N PRO A 247 46.11 -14.55 87.40
CA PRO A 247 47.32 -15.38 87.47
C PRO A 247 47.41 -16.21 88.78
N GLY A 248 47.78 -17.48 88.68
CA GLY A 248 47.79 -18.48 89.75
C GLY A 248 46.78 -19.63 89.55
N ALA A 249 46.29 -20.21 90.65
CA ALA A 249 45.55 -21.48 90.63
C ALA A 249 44.21 -21.50 89.85
N ASN A 250 43.68 -20.34 89.44
CA ASN A 250 42.41 -20.19 88.71
C ASN A 250 42.55 -19.21 87.54
N GLU A 251 43.59 -19.41 86.72
CA GLU A 251 43.87 -18.59 85.55
C GLU A 251 42.77 -18.63 84.49
N THR A 252 42.43 -17.46 83.96
CA THR A 252 41.52 -17.31 82.82
C THR A 252 42.15 -16.44 81.73
N LEU A 253 41.77 -16.64 80.48
CA LEU A 253 42.28 -15.89 79.34
C LEU A 253 41.13 -15.15 78.65
N SER A 254 41.26 -13.83 78.49
CA SER A 254 40.35 -13.04 77.67
C SER A 254 40.96 -12.81 76.29
N ILE A 255 40.19 -13.15 75.27
CA ILE A 255 40.55 -12.93 73.87
C ILE A 255 39.72 -11.76 73.36
N ALA A 256 40.37 -10.68 72.96
CA ALA A 256 39.75 -9.53 72.34
C ALA A 256 40.19 -9.44 70.88
N VAL A 257 39.26 -9.11 70.00
CA VAL A 257 39.55 -8.83 68.58
C VAL A 257 39.42 -7.32 68.39
N SER A 258 40.50 -6.65 68.01
CA SER A 258 40.49 -5.22 67.72
C SER A 258 40.13 -5.02 66.24
N GLY A 259 39.15 -4.17 65.94
CA GLY A 259 38.81 -3.83 64.55
C GLY A 259 37.60 -4.56 63.95
N LEU A 260 36.89 -5.39 64.70
CA LEU A 260 35.50 -5.68 64.37
C LEU A 260 34.68 -4.45 64.74
N GLY A 261 34.58 -3.49 63.81
CA GLY A 261 33.68 -2.36 63.97
C GLY A 261 32.32 -2.88 64.43
N THR A 262 31.84 -2.43 65.59
CA THR A 262 30.46 -2.66 65.96
C THR A 262 29.63 -1.82 65.01
N ALA A 263 29.20 -2.43 63.90
CA ALA A 263 28.13 -1.87 63.12
C ALA A 263 26.92 -1.79 64.04
N ALA A 264 26.63 -0.59 64.56
CA ALA A 264 25.31 -0.32 65.09
C ALA A 264 24.32 -0.81 64.03
N ALA A 265 23.39 -1.69 64.40
CA ALA A 265 22.43 -2.20 63.43
C ALA A 265 21.73 -0.99 62.80
N LEU A 266 22.00 -0.73 61.52
CA LEU A 266 21.33 0.35 60.79
C LEU A 266 19.83 0.11 60.91
N ALA A 267 19.08 1.16 61.23
CA ALA A 267 17.65 1.05 61.46
C ALA A 267 16.96 0.43 60.22
N ALA A 268 16.00 -0.47 60.43
CA ALA A 268 15.31 -1.11 59.32
C ALA A 268 14.44 -0.09 58.54
N ASP A 269 14.44 -0.18 57.22
CA ASP A 269 13.59 0.59 56.32
C ASP A 269 12.52 -0.29 55.66
N SER A 270 11.26 0.09 55.83
CA SER A 270 10.11 -0.58 55.23
C SER A 270 9.58 0.13 53.98
N ASP A 271 10.18 1.25 53.60
CA ASP A 271 9.84 1.99 52.38
C ASP A 271 10.21 1.20 51.12
N GLY A 272 9.19 0.90 50.32
CA GLY A 272 9.33 0.15 49.07
C GLY A 272 9.87 0.97 47.90
N THR A 273 10.09 2.28 48.06
CA THR A 273 10.67 3.14 47.02
C THR A 273 12.20 3.24 47.10
N LEU A 274 12.78 2.85 48.24
CA LEU A 274 14.21 3.02 48.55
C LEU A 274 14.71 4.47 48.36
N ALA A 275 13.85 5.47 48.58
CA ALA A 275 14.16 6.88 48.35
C ALA A 275 15.06 7.51 49.43
N ALA A 276 15.21 6.86 50.58
CA ALA A 276 16.08 7.31 51.66
C ALA A 276 17.54 6.85 51.45
N ASP A 277 18.50 7.63 51.96
CA ASP A 277 19.93 7.34 51.84
C ASP A 277 20.30 5.97 52.45
N SER A 278 20.98 5.14 51.64
CA SER A 278 21.42 3.79 52.01
C SER A 278 22.41 3.74 53.17
N ASP A 279 23.04 4.87 53.46
CA ASP A 279 24.07 4.99 54.49
C ASP A 279 23.49 5.05 55.90
N ALA A 280 22.17 5.27 56.03
CA ALA A 280 21.49 5.43 57.32
C ALA A 280 20.61 4.24 57.71
N ARG A 281 20.14 3.42 56.76
CA ARG A 281 19.12 2.38 57.01
C ARG A 281 19.32 1.10 56.19
N LEU A 282 18.93 -0.04 56.77
CA LEU A 282 18.91 -1.34 56.08
C LEU A 282 17.50 -1.63 55.53
N PRO A 283 17.31 -1.79 54.22
CA PRO A 283 16.00 -2.10 53.67
C PRO A 283 15.55 -3.50 54.08
N THR A 284 14.30 -3.60 54.55
CA THR A 284 13.65 -4.87 54.91
C THR A 284 13.40 -5.73 53.67
N GLN A 285 13.20 -7.04 53.86
CA GLN A 285 12.79 -7.94 52.77
C GLN A 285 11.54 -7.44 52.03
N LYS A 286 10.62 -6.77 52.75
CA LYS A 286 9.41 -6.18 52.18
C LYS A 286 9.74 -4.98 51.29
N ALA A 287 10.57 -4.05 51.76
CA ALA A 287 11.05 -2.90 50.99
C ALA A 287 11.74 -3.34 49.68
N ILE A 288 12.68 -4.29 49.80
CA ILE A 288 13.40 -4.86 48.66
C ILE A 288 12.43 -5.52 47.68
N ARG A 289 11.49 -6.34 48.17
CA ARG A 289 10.50 -7.00 47.30
C ARG A 289 9.61 -5.98 46.58
N THR A 290 9.20 -4.91 47.25
CA THR A 290 8.35 -3.85 46.64
C THR A 290 9.12 -3.07 45.58
N TYR A 291 10.36 -2.66 45.86
CA TYR A 291 11.21 -1.95 44.91
C TYR A 291 11.54 -2.82 43.69
N VAL A 292 11.95 -4.06 43.92
CA VAL A 292 12.19 -5.04 42.86
C VAL A 292 10.90 -5.30 42.08
N ALA A 293 9.73 -5.41 42.70
CA ALA A 293 8.48 -5.56 41.96
C ALA A 293 8.14 -4.32 41.10
N ALA A 294 8.50 -3.12 41.54
CA ALA A 294 8.29 -1.87 40.82
C ALA A 294 9.33 -1.65 39.70
N ASN A 295 10.54 -2.22 39.83
CA ASN A 295 11.69 -1.90 38.97
C ASN A 295 12.31 -3.11 38.24
N ALA A 296 11.95 -4.35 38.57
CA ALA A 296 12.54 -5.56 37.97
C ALA A 296 11.79 -6.07 36.74
N GLY A 297 11.11 -5.18 36.02
CA GLY A 297 10.53 -5.48 34.73
C GLY A 297 10.93 -4.41 33.74
N VAL A 298 11.40 -4.84 32.58
CA VAL A 298 10.98 -4.18 31.34
C VAL A 298 9.46 -4.04 31.48
N SER A 299 8.92 -2.82 31.49
CA SER A 299 7.48 -2.65 31.64
C SER A 299 6.75 -3.48 30.58
N SER A 300 5.51 -3.89 30.84
CA SER A 300 4.72 -4.65 29.86
C SER A 300 4.68 -3.97 28.49
N ALA A 301 4.76 -2.63 28.47
CA ALA A 301 4.85 -1.81 27.27
C ALA A 301 6.23 -1.90 26.59
N GLU A 302 7.33 -1.70 27.32
CA GLU A 302 8.70 -1.79 26.77
C GLU A 302 9.02 -3.21 26.28
N PHE A 303 8.48 -4.24 26.95
CA PHE A 303 8.69 -5.63 26.56
C PHE A 303 7.90 -5.96 25.29
N THR A 304 6.70 -5.38 25.16
CA THR A 304 5.90 -5.47 23.94
C THR A 304 6.59 -4.74 22.78
N ALA A 305 7.20 -3.58 23.02
CA ALA A 305 7.95 -2.84 22.02
C ALA A 305 9.19 -3.61 21.54
N LEU A 306 10.01 -4.14 22.45
CA LEU A 306 11.16 -4.99 22.09
C LEU A 306 10.74 -6.22 21.28
N GLN A 307 9.58 -6.81 21.59
CA GLN A 307 9.07 -7.96 20.83
C GLN A 307 8.58 -7.57 19.44
N GLN A 308 7.98 -6.38 19.28
CA GLN A 308 7.66 -5.84 17.97
C GLN A 308 8.93 -5.60 17.15
N ASP A 309 9.96 -4.97 17.74
CA ASP A 309 11.24 -4.69 17.07
C ASP A 309 11.93 -5.98 16.60
N VAL A 310 11.95 -7.03 17.42
CA VAL A 310 12.56 -8.32 17.05
C VAL A 310 11.79 -8.99 15.91
N ILE A 311 10.45 -9.03 15.98
CA ILE A 311 9.63 -9.62 14.90
C ILE A 311 9.74 -8.83 13.61
N GLN A 312 9.82 -7.50 13.70
CA GLN A 312 10.04 -6.61 12.57
C GLN A 312 11.35 -6.93 11.86
N ASN A 313 12.45 -7.05 12.59
CA ASN A 313 13.76 -7.34 12.00
C ASN A 313 13.73 -8.69 11.26
N TYR A 314 13.10 -9.72 11.85
CA TYR A 314 12.94 -11.02 11.19
C TYR A 314 12.14 -10.92 9.89
N LEU A 315 11.06 -10.13 9.87
CA LEU A 315 10.23 -9.96 8.68
C LEU A 315 10.94 -9.14 7.59
N LEU A 316 11.73 -8.13 7.97
CA LEU A 316 12.53 -7.32 7.07
C LEU A 316 13.63 -8.16 6.39
N ASP A 317 14.36 -8.96 7.16
CA ASP A 317 15.42 -9.83 6.66
C ASP A 317 14.88 -10.95 5.76
N ALA A 318 13.70 -11.47 6.09
CA ALA A 318 12.96 -12.44 5.27
C ALA A 318 12.55 -11.87 3.90
N VAL A 319 11.97 -10.66 3.87
CA VAL A 319 11.56 -10.00 2.62
C VAL A 319 12.75 -9.67 1.72
N ASN A 320 13.90 -9.34 2.31
CA ASN A 320 15.12 -9.04 1.57
C ASN A 320 15.90 -10.32 1.15
N GLY A 321 15.37 -11.52 1.42
CA GLY A 321 15.91 -12.79 0.94
C GLY A 321 17.17 -13.27 1.69
N ALA A 322 17.44 -12.74 2.88
CA ALA A 322 18.67 -13.07 3.61
C ALA A 322 18.59 -14.40 4.38
N TRP A 323 17.40 -14.86 4.77
CA TRP A 323 17.19 -16.04 5.62
C TRP A 323 16.25 -17.07 4.95
N ALA A 324 16.45 -18.35 5.24
CA ALA A 324 15.54 -19.43 4.80
C ALA A 324 14.26 -19.44 5.65
N ALA A 325 13.09 -19.64 5.01
CA ALA A 325 11.79 -19.71 5.67
C ALA A 325 11.80 -20.66 6.89
N GLY A 326 11.14 -20.25 7.98
CA GLY A 326 10.99 -21.08 9.19
C GLY A 326 12.15 -21.10 10.19
N SER A 327 13.15 -20.21 10.11
CA SER A 327 14.30 -20.25 11.03
C SER A 327 14.32 -19.10 12.05
N CYS A 328 13.53 -19.20 13.12
CA CYS A 328 13.80 -18.45 14.36
C CYS A 328 13.37 -19.21 15.62
N ALA A 329 14.05 -19.01 16.75
CA ALA A 329 13.71 -19.68 18.00
C ALA A 329 12.34 -19.21 18.50
N ASN A 330 11.41 -20.14 18.75
CA ASN A 330 10.02 -19.86 19.17
C ASN A 330 9.22 -18.96 18.20
N GLY A 331 9.53 -19.04 16.90
CA GLY A 331 8.80 -18.31 15.88
C GLY A 331 9.11 -18.83 14.48
N GLY A 332 8.50 -18.20 13.49
CA GLY A 332 8.75 -18.49 12.09
C GLY A 332 8.27 -17.35 11.22
N PHE A 333 8.83 -17.25 10.03
CA PHE A 333 8.36 -16.33 9.02
C PHE A 333 7.94 -17.09 7.77
N ASP A 334 6.95 -16.53 7.10
CA ASP A 334 6.44 -16.95 5.83
C ASP A 334 6.61 -15.79 4.85
N ALA A 335 7.61 -15.91 3.97
CA ALA A 335 7.91 -14.93 2.94
C ALA A 335 7.06 -15.11 1.67
N PHE A 336 6.07 -16.02 1.70
CA PHE A 336 5.17 -16.32 0.58
C PHE A 336 5.90 -16.63 -0.72
N THR A 337 6.91 -17.51 -0.68
CA THR A 337 7.58 -18.04 -1.87
C THR A 337 6.82 -19.25 -2.40
N ALA A 338 5.79 -19.03 -3.23
CA ALA A 338 5.06 -19.98 -4.08
C ALA A 338 4.44 -21.27 -3.46
N ASP A 339 4.84 -21.71 -2.27
CA ASP A 339 4.53 -23.04 -1.71
C ASP A 339 4.39 -23.05 -0.16
N THR A 340 4.11 -21.89 0.45
CA THR A 340 4.22 -21.75 1.92
C THR A 340 2.90 -21.55 2.67
N ILE A 341 1.77 -21.33 1.97
CA ILE A 341 0.43 -21.35 2.59
C ILE A 341 -0.17 -22.77 2.58
N GLY A 342 -0.82 -23.14 3.67
CA GLY A 342 -1.38 -24.48 3.86
C GLY A 342 -2.57 -24.78 2.97
N ALA A 343 -2.80 -26.07 2.70
CA ALA A 343 -3.84 -26.61 1.81
C ALA A 343 -5.29 -26.19 2.14
N ASN A 344 -5.54 -25.62 3.32
CA ASN A 344 -6.86 -25.15 3.76
C ASN A 344 -7.12 -23.67 3.42
N SER A 345 -6.20 -23.01 2.70
CA SER A 345 -6.42 -21.67 2.17
C SER A 345 -7.44 -21.70 1.05
N THR A 346 -8.31 -20.69 0.98
CA THR A 346 -9.38 -20.59 -0.02
C THR A 346 -9.40 -19.22 -0.67
N ASN A 347 -9.80 -19.20 -1.95
CA ASN A 347 -10.00 -17.99 -2.74
C ASN A 347 -8.80 -17.03 -2.67
N GLN A 348 -7.61 -17.53 -2.97
CA GLN A 348 -6.39 -16.74 -3.08
C GLN A 348 -5.81 -16.84 -4.48
N THR A 349 -5.35 -15.72 -5.01
CA THR A 349 -4.51 -15.65 -6.21
C THR A 349 -3.09 -15.29 -5.75
N TYR A 350 -2.10 -15.99 -6.29
CA TYR A 350 -0.70 -15.74 -5.97
C TYR A 350 0.00 -15.04 -7.12
N GLU A 351 0.51 -13.85 -6.86
CA GLU A 351 1.37 -13.12 -7.79
C GLU A 351 2.83 -13.45 -7.44
N ALA A 352 3.48 -14.24 -8.29
CA ALA A 352 4.79 -14.82 -8.03
C ALA A 352 5.83 -13.78 -7.56
N GLY A 353 6.38 -13.99 -6.36
CA GLY A 353 7.40 -13.13 -5.75
C GLY A 353 6.87 -11.77 -5.26
N LYS A 354 5.54 -11.57 -5.22
CA LYS A 354 4.94 -10.29 -4.83
C LYS A 354 3.99 -10.39 -3.64
N TYR A 355 2.84 -11.05 -3.78
CA TYR A 355 1.78 -11.09 -2.76
C TYR A 355 0.66 -12.09 -3.10
N TYR A 356 -0.19 -12.38 -2.12
CA TYR A 356 -1.51 -12.97 -2.30
C TYR A 356 -2.60 -11.90 -2.34
N ASP A 357 -3.63 -12.09 -3.17
CA ASP A 357 -4.84 -11.29 -3.18
C ASP A 357 -6.11 -12.11 -3.45
N ASN A 358 -7.26 -11.50 -3.17
CA ASN A 358 -8.56 -12.08 -3.50
C ASN A 358 -8.65 -12.34 -5.02
N PRO A 359 -9.32 -13.41 -5.46
CA PRO A 359 -9.57 -13.65 -6.88
C PRO A 359 -10.42 -12.53 -7.49
N PRO A 360 -10.43 -12.43 -8.83
CA PRO A 360 -11.33 -11.54 -9.57
C PRO A 360 -12.81 -11.75 -9.21
N LEU A 361 -13.63 -10.73 -9.48
CA LEU A 361 -15.08 -10.70 -9.20
C LEU A 361 -15.79 -11.92 -9.78
N ALA A 362 -16.37 -12.77 -8.92
CA ALA A 362 -17.10 -13.95 -9.36
C ALA A 362 -18.61 -13.64 -9.40
N PRO A 363 -19.28 -13.76 -10.56
CA PRO A 363 -20.73 -13.54 -10.65
C PRO A 363 -21.51 -14.63 -9.89
N SER A 364 -22.68 -14.30 -9.35
CA SER A 364 -23.68 -15.27 -8.86
C SER A 364 -24.36 -15.99 -10.04
N ALA A 365 -23.56 -16.58 -10.91
CA ALA A 365 -23.99 -17.23 -12.12
C ALA A 365 -24.40 -18.68 -11.84
N SER A 366 -25.46 -19.15 -12.51
CA SER A 366 -26.00 -20.50 -12.37
C SER A 366 -26.63 -20.97 -13.68
N TYR A 367 -26.59 -22.27 -13.95
CA TYR A 367 -27.32 -22.88 -15.08
C TYR A 367 -28.84 -22.79 -14.92
N ALA A 368 -29.32 -22.61 -13.69
CA ALA A 368 -30.74 -22.43 -13.40
C ALA A 368 -31.24 -20.99 -13.67
N ASN A 369 -30.34 -20.04 -13.89
CA ASN A 369 -30.72 -18.67 -14.22
C ASN A 369 -31.29 -18.60 -15.64
N ALA A 370 -32.14 -17.61 -15.91
CA ALA A 370 -32.79 -17.46 -17.21
C ALA A 370 -31.77 -17.35 -18.35
N GLY A 371 -31.95 -18.18 -19.39
CA GLY A 371 -31.02 -18.32 -20.51
C GLY A 371 -29.84 -19.27 -20.24
N GLY A 372 -29.78 -19.93 -19.08
CA GLY A 372 -28.64 -20.78 -18.70
C GLY A 372 -28.72 -22.23 -19.17
N SER A 373 -29.90 -22.85 -19.16
CA SER A 373 -30.14 -24.24 -19.60
C SER A 373 -31.56 -24.42 -20.18
N GLY A 374 -31.87 -25.54 -20.84
CA GLY A 374 -33.16 -25.80 -21.51
C GLY A 374 -33.35 -25.18 -22.91
N ALA A 375 -34.55 -25.12 -23.46
CA ALA A 375 -34.74 -24.52 -24.79
C ALA A 375 -34.55 -22.99 -24.77
N ARG A 376 -33.60 -22.46 -25.56
CA ARG A 376 -33.18 -21.04 -25.62
C ARG A 376 -33.18 -20.52 -27.07
N GLY A 377 -34.38 -20.38 -27.64
CA GLY A 377 -34.57 -19.91 -29.03
C GLY A 377 -34.24 -18.43 -29.26
N ASP A 378 -33.98 -17.68 -28.20
CA ASP A 378 -33.56 -16.28 -28.19
C ASP A 378 -32.05 -16.09 -28.41
N ILE A 379 -31.25 -17.14 -28.21
CA ILE A 379 -29.81 -17.11 -28.49
C ILE A 379 -29.56 -17.31 -29.99
N VAL A 380 -28.94 -16.32 -30.63
CA VAL A 380 -28.60 -16.41 -32.06
C VAL A 380 -27.24 -17.09 -32.20
N ILE A 381 -27.22 -18.21 -32.94
CA ILE A 381 -26.03 -19.05 -33.09
C ILE A 381 -25.46 -18.91 -34.50
N THR A 382 -24.17 -18.57 -34.59
CA THR A 382 -23.40 -18.43 -35.84
C THR A 382 -22.08 -19.19 -35.73
N HIS A 383 -21.48 -19.56 -36.86
CA HIS A 383 -20.23 -20.34 -36.87
C HIS A 383 -19.37 -20.02 -38.10
N SER A 384 -18.08 -20.33 -38.02
CA SER A 384 -17.12 -20.21 -39.13
C SER A 384 -17.38 -21.25 -40.23
N SER A 385 -16.70 -21.15 -41.38
CA SER A 385 -16.75 -22.20 -42.41
C SER A 385 -16.19 -23.54 -41.90
N GLY A 386 -16.76 -24.67 -42.34
CA GLY A 386 -16.29 -26.03 -41.96
C GLY A 386 -17.14 -26.75 -40.90
N TRP A 387 -18.30 -26.19 -40.55
CA TRP A 387 -19.28 -26.82 -39.66
C TRP A 387 -20.47 -27.42 -40.43
N HIS A 388 -20.97 -28.61 -40.08
CA HIS A 388 -22.27 -29.09 -40.59
C HIS A 388 -23.41 -28.57 -39.72
N ALA A 389 -24.40 -27.93 -40.33
CA ALA A 389 -25.63 -27.49 -39.68
C ALA A 389 -26.77 -28.49 -39.95
N SER A 390 -27.15 -29.28 -38.93
CA SER A 390 -28.46 -29.96 -38.93
C SER A 390 -29.57 -28.99 -38.48
N SER A 391 -29.25 -28.05 -37.59
CA SER A 391 -29.82 -26.71 -37.43
C SER A 391 -28.99 -25.97 -36.39
N SER A 392 -28.81 -24.65 -36.49
CA SER A 392 -28.11 -23.85 -35.47
C SER A 392 -28.85 -23.86 -34.12
N PHE A 393 -30.15 -24.18 -34.12
CA PHE A 393 -30.99 -24.26 -32.91
C PHE A 393 -30.67 -25.47 -32.03
N ALA A 394 -30.07 -26.53 -32.58
CA ALA A 394 -29.83 -27.78 -31.87
C ALA A 394 -28.78 -27.72 -30.75
N LEU A 395 -28.00 -26.63 -30.61
CA LEU A 395 -27.05 -26.47 -29.49
C LEU A 395 -27.69 -25.84 -28.24
N CYS A 396 -28.92 -25.34 -28.37
CA CYS A 396 -29.64 -24.64 -27.33
C CYS A 396 -31.12 -25.01 -27.34
N ASP A 397 -31.45 -26.26 -27.68
CA ASP A 397 -32.82 -26.75 -27.77
C ASP A 397 -33.28 -27.44 -26.48
N GLY A 398 -32.37 -27.64 -25.51
CA GLY A 398 -32.64 -28.31 -24.23
C GLY A 398 -32.47 -29.83 -24.26
N THR A 399 -32.05 -30.42 -25.38
CA THR A 399 -31.94 -31.86 -25.59
C THR A 399 -30.50 -32.33 -25.42
N THR A 400 -30.17 -32.93 -24.28
CA THR A 400 -28.77 -33.27 -23.95
C THR A 400 -28.26 -34.58 -24.58
N ALA A 401 -29.08 -35.31 -25.35
CA ALA A 401 -28.70 -36.55 -26.04
C ALA A 401 -29.60 -36.81 -27.26
N GLY A 402 -29.06 -37.39 -28.34
CA GLY A 402 -29.79 -37.69 -29.57
C GLY A 402 -30.10 -36.49 -30.47
N SER A 403 -29.66 -35.27 -30.10
CA SER A 403 -29.69 -34.07 -30.95
C SER A 403 -28.34 -33.88 -31.62
N MET A 404 -28.34 -33.61 -32.93
CA MET A 404 -27.10 -33.51 -33.74
C MET A 404 -26.64 -32.06 -33.89
N GLY A 405 -26.51 -31.31 -32.78
CA GLY A 405 -26.02 -29.94 -32.79
C GLY A 405 -24.59 -29.83 -33.34
N THR A 406 -24.45 -29.09 -34.44
CA THR A 406 -23.22 -28.67 -35.15
C THR A 406 -21.94 -29.52 -35.04
N LEU A 407 -21.44 -29.99 -36.19
CA LEU A 407 -20.24 -30.83 -36.33
C LEU A 407 -19.03 -30.04 -36.86
N VAL A 408 -17.83 -30.22 -36.31
CA VAL A 408 -16.57 -29.94 -37.03
C VAL A 408 -16.20 -31.14 -37.88
N VAL A 409 -16.11 -30.97 -39.20
CA VAL A 409 -15.87 -32.07 -40.16
C VAL A 409 -14.63 -32.88 -39.77
N SER A 410 -14.74 -34.20 -39.69
CA SER A 410 -13.61 -35.09 -39.40
C SER A 410 -12.42 -34.83 -40.34
N GLY A 411 -11.23 -34.71 -39.78
CA GLY A 411 -9.99 -34.40 -40.50
C GLY A 411 -9.75 -32.91 -40.74
N THR A 412 -10.61 -32.01 -40.23
CA THR A 412 -10.47 -30.55 -40.43
C THR A 412 -9.55 -29.95 -39.37
N ALA A 413 -8.64 -29.07 -39.80
CA ALA A 413 -7.83 -28.28 -38.89
C ALA A 413 -8.71 -27.26 -38.16
N VAL A 414 -8.76 -27.34 -36.83
CA VAL A 414 -9.73 -26.56 -36.03
C VAL A 414 -9.23 -25.17 -35.66
N ALA A 415 -7.95 -24.88 -35.89
CA ALA A 415 -7.32 -23.62 -35.53
C ALA A 415 -8.06 -22.44 -36.18
N GLY A 416 -8.63 -21.57 -35.35
CA GLY A 416 -9.40 -20.40 -35.79
C GLY A 416 -10.86 -20.69 -36.15
N MET A 417 -11.32 -21.95 -36.11
CA MET A 417 -12.73 -22.28 -36.24
C MET A 417 -13.48 -21.87 -34.97
N TRP A 418 -14.72 -21.40 -35.11
CA TRP A 418 -15.52 -20.99 -33.96
C TRP A 418 -17.02 -21.23 -34.15
N VAL A 419 -17.70 -21.41 -33.02
CA VAL A 419 -19.15 -21.27 -32.88
C VAL A 419 -19.43 -20.19 -31.85
N GLN A 420 -20.33 -19.27 -32.19
CA GLN A 420 -20.64 -18.05 -31.45
C GLN A 420 -22.12 -18.03 -31.05
N PHE A 421 -22.38 -17.55 -29.85
CA PHE A 421 -23.69 -17.34 -29.25
C PHE A 421 -23.86 -15.84 -28.98
N ASP A 422 -24.86 -15.22 -29.61
CA ASP A 422 -25.29 -13.84 -29.33
C ASP A 422 -26.52 -13.86 -28.42
N PHE A 423 -26.39 -13.26 -27.23
CA PHE A 423 -27.46 -13.16 -26.25
C PHE A 423 -28.38 -11.94 -26.45
N GLY A 424 -28.09 -11.09 -27.44
CA GLY A 424 -28.90 -9.93 -27.81
C GLY A 424 -28.37 -8.57 -27.30
N ALA A 425 -28.84 -7.50 -27.93
CA ALA A 425 -28.46 -6.13 -27.55
C ALA A 425 -28.99 -5.78 -26.15
N GLY A 426 -28.15 -5.15 -25.31
CA GLY A 426 -28.50 -4.84 -23.92
C GLY A 426 -28.55 -6.05 -22.98
N ALA A 427 -28.18 -7.24 -23.47
CA ALA A 427 -28.29 -8.50 -22.74
C ALA A 427 -26.92 -9.05 -22.31
N ALA A 428 -25.91 -8.20 -22.11
CA ALA A 428 -24.57 -8.65 -21.69
C ALA A 428 -24.65 -9.44 -20.38
N LYS A 429 -24.03 -10.63 -20.36
CA LYS A 429 -24.10 -11.60 -19.26
C LYS A 429 -22.72 -11.82 -18.64
N TYR A 430 -22.72 -12.28 -17.40
CA TYR A 430 -21.53 -12.80 -16.75
C TYR A 430 -21.58 -14.33 -16.75
N PHE A 431 -20.46 -15.00 -17.02
CA PHE A 431 -20.41 -16.46 -17.17
C PHE A 431 -19.37 -17.05 -16.23
N SER A 432 -19.77 -17.98 -15.36
CA SER A 432 -18.81 -18.69 -14.47
C SER A 432 -18.36 -20.04 -15.01
N GLN A 433 -19.19 -20.68 -15.84
CA GLN A 433 -18.94 -22.00 -16.41
C GLN A 433 -19.69 -22.16 -17.73
N PHE A 434 -19.14 -22.98 -18.61
CA PHE A 434 -19.79 -23.46 -19.83
C PHE A 434 -19.87 -24.98 -19.75
N LYS A 435 -21.03 -25.56 -20.06
CA LYS A 435 -21.19 -27.01 -20.10
C LYS A 435 -21.56 -27.46 -21.49
N ARG A 436 -20.82 -28.44 -22.00
CA ARG A 436 -21.02 -29.03 -23.32
C ARG A 436 -21.52 -30.45 -23.13
N HIS A 437 -22.65 -30.77 -23.76
CA HIS A 437 -23.19 -32.12 -23.80
C HIS A 437 -22.88 -32.74 -25.15
N TYR A 438 -22.50 -34.00 -25.12
CA TYR A 438 -22.17 -34.78 -26.30
C TYR A 438 -23.17 -35.91 -26.47
N ASP A 439 -23.49 -36.24 -27.71
CA ASP A 439 -24.36 -37.40 -27.99
C ASP A 439 -23.70 -38.72 -27.58
N THR A 440 -22.39 -38.84 -27.81
CA THR A 440 -21.55 -39.97 -27.38
C THR A 440 -20.24 -39.46 -26.81
N ALA A 441 -19.59 -40.26 -25.94
CA ALA A 441 -18.33 -39.87 -25.33
C ALA A 441 -17.25 -39.65 -26.40
N SER A 442 -16.73 -38.42 -26.50
CA SER A 442 -15.68 -38.06 -27.46
C SER A 442 -14.28 -38.25 -26.88
N THR A 443 -13.39 -38.86 -27.67
CA THR A 443 -11.95 -38.94 -27.37
C THR A 443 -11.24 -37.75 -28.00
N GLY A 444 -10.79 -36.80 -27.16
CA GLY A 444 -10.24 -35.55 -27.64
C GLY A 444 -8.82 -35.61 -28.20
N VAL A 445 -8.60 -34.91 -29.31
CA VAL A 445 -7.28 -34.76 -29.97
C VAL A 445 -6.96 -33.30 -30.31
N ASP A 446 -7.95 -32.41 -30.22
CA ASP A 446 -7.90 -30.99 -30.56
C ASP A 446 -8.16 -30.12 -29.33
N THR A 447 -7.69 -28.88 -29.35
CA THR A 447 -7.73 -27.97 -28.19
C THR A 447 -8.56 -26.73 -28.46
N TRP A 448 -9.37 -26.35 -27.48
CA TRP A 448 -10.36 -25.28 -27.61
C TRP A 448 -10.44 -24.43 -26.35
N LYS A 449 -10.95 -23.22 -26.50
CA LYS A 449 -11.16 -22.27 -25.40
C LYS A 449 -12.39 -21.40 -25.63
N TRP A 450 -12.96 -20.89 -24.54
CA TRP A 450 -14.04 -19.91 -24.59
C TRP A 450 -13.50 -18.49 -24.62
N GLN A 451 -14.15 -17.64 -25.42
CA GLN A 451 -13.87 -16.22 -25.52
C GLN A 451 -15.15 -15.39 -25.42
N GLY A 452 -15.04 -14.18 -24.88
CA GLY A 452 -16.12 -13.21 -24.76
C GLY A 452 -15.88 -11.97 -25.61
N SER A 453 -16.96 -11.35 -26.08
CA SER A 453 -16.93 -10.09 -26.85
C SER A 453 -18.22 -9.28 -26.64
N ASN A 454 -18.14 -7.96 -26.85
CA ASN A 454 -19.29 -7.06 -26.84
C ASN A 454 -19.59 -6.45 -28.23
N ASP A 455 -18.68 -6.60 -29.19
CA ASP A 455 -18.77 -6.06 -30.55
C ASP A 455 -18.70 -7.15 -31.65
N ALA A 456 -18.53 -8.42 -31.25
CA ALA A 456 -18.27 -9.57 -32.11
C ALA A 456 -16.99 -9.49 -32.97
N ALA A 457 -16.14 -8.47 -32.75
CA ALA A 457 -14.90 -8.25 -33.48
C ALA A 457 -13.67 -8.45 -32.57
N SER A 458 -13.73 -7.92 -31.36
CA SER A 458 -12.68 -7.95 -30.35
C SER A 458 -12.98 -9.04 -29.32
N TRP A 459 -12.09 -10.01 -29.16
CA TRP A 459 -12.32 -11.22 -28.36
C TRP A 459 -11.32 -11.36 -27.22
N SER A 460 -11.82 -11.64 -26.02
CA SER A 460 -11.00 -11.88 -24.83
C SER A 460 -11.16 -13.31 -24.34
N ASP A 461 -10.05 -13.96 -23.98
CA ASP A 461 -10.07 -15.32 -23.45
C ASP A 461 -10.80 -15.37 -22.09
N MET A 462 -11.67 -16.37 -21.92
CA MET A 462 -12.43 -16.63 -20.70
C MET A 462 -11.95 -17.90 -19.99
N THR A 463 -11.46 -18.87 -20.76
CA THR A 463 -10.89 -20.12 -20.25
C THR A 463 -9.50 -20.35 -20.83
N ALA A 464 -8.68 -21.14 -20.14
CA ALA A 464 -7.48 -21.72 -20.75
C ALA A 464 -7.87 -22.68 -21.89
N ALA A 465 -6.93 -22.95 -22.80
CA ALA A 465 -7.12 -23.95 -23.84
C ALA A 465 -7.09 -25.36 -23.22
N ALA A 466 -8.13 -26.15 -23.50
CA ALA A 466 -8.28 -27.50 -23.00
C ALA A 466 -8.57 -28.49 -24.14
N VAL A 467 -8.24 -29.76 -23.92
CA VAL A 467 -8.52 -30.83 -24.89
C VAL A 467 -10.04 -30.99 -25.05
N TRP A 468 -10.48 -31.16 -26.28
CA TRP A 468 -11.88 -31.30 -26.64
C TRP A 468 -12.38 -32.72 -26.43
N GLY A 469 -13.15 -32.95 -25.38
CA GLY A 469 -13.80 -34.24 -25.10
C GLY A 469 -13.61 -34.66 -23.65
N GLY A 470 -13.77 -35.94 -23.36
CA GLY A 470 -13.59 -36.47 -21.98
C GLY A 470 -14.87 -36.91 -21.27
N GLY A 471 -15.99 -37.05 -21.99
CA GLY A 471 -17.23 -37.61 -21.44
C GLY A 471 -18.46 -37.24 -22.27
N VAL A 472 -19.64 -37.64 -21.79
CA VAL A 472 -20.95 -37.27 -22.36
C VAL A 472 -21.35 -35.85 -21.95
N ALA A 473 -20.76 -35.31 -20.87
CA ALA A 473 -20.90 -33.90 -20.49
C ALA A 473 -19.58 -33.38 -19.91
N VAL A 474 -19.12 -32.22 -20.38
CA VAL A 474 -17.85 -31.60 -19.96
C VAL A 474 -18.12 -30.17 -19.51
N THR A 475 -17.53 -29.75 -18.40
CA THR A 475 -17.67 -28.39 -17.85
C THR A 475 -16.35 -27.64 -17.95
N ASP A 476 -16.37 -26.52 -18.65
CA ASP A 476 -15.25 -25.58 -18.77
C ASP A 476 -15.46 -24.44 -17.75
N THR A 477 -14.51 -24.24 -16.83
CA THR A 477 -14.60 -23.21 -15.78
C THR A 477 -13.92 -21.92 -16.21
N VAL A 478 -14.60 -20.78 -16.03
CA VAL A 478 -14.07 -19.45 -16.36
C VAL A 478 -13.08 -18.99 -15.29
N GLY A 479 -11.88 -18.61 -15.75
CA GLY A 479 -10.75 -18.21 -14.90
C GLY A 479 -10.54 -16.70 -14.89
N GLY A 480 -11.47 -15.95 -14.30
CA GLY A 480 -11.29 -14.53 -13.99
C GLY A 480 -11.93 -13.53 -14.95
N ASN A 481 -12.04 -13.84 -16.24
CA ASN A 481 -12.72 -12.97 -17.21
C ASN A 481 -14.19 -13.35 -17.38
N TYR A 482 -15.00 -13.01 -16.38
CA TYR A 482 -16.40 -13.43 -16.30
C TYR A 482 -17.37 -12.64 -17.19
N GLY A 483 -17.01 -11.44 -17.66
CA GLY A 483 -17.92 -10.55 -18.40
C GLY A 483 -17.94 -9.12 -17.87
N PRO A 484 -18.90 -8.28 -18.32
CA PRO A 484 -20.09 -8.67 -19.06
C PRO A 484 -19.81 -8.89 -20.55
N TRP A 485 -20.36 -9.96 -21.12
CA TRP A 485 -20.23 -10.32 -22.54
C TRP A 485 -21.60 -10.49 -23.18
N ARG A 486 -21.83 -9.80 -24.30
CA ARG A 486 -22.98 -10.05 -25.18
C ARG A 486 -22.79 -11.29 -26.03
N TYR A 487 -21.57 -11.49 -26.52
CA TYR A 487 -21.19 -12.59 -27.37
C TYR A 487 -20.22 -13.49 -26.62
N VAL A 488 -20.44 -14.79 -26.67
CA VAL A 488 -19.42 -15.78 -26.31
C VAL A 488 -19.19 -16.70 -27.49
N ARG A 489 -17.97 -17.15 -27.68
CA ARG A 489 -17.65 -18.14 -28.69
C ARG A 489 -16.74 -19.22 -28.14
N HIS A 490 -16.92 -20.41 -28.67
CA HIS A 490 -15.99 -21.51 -28.47
C HIS A 490 -15.09 -21.59 -29.69
N VAL A 491 -13.78 -21.41 -29.51
CA VAL A 491 -12.81 -21.28 -30.61
C VAL A 491 -11.75 -22.39 -30.54
N GLY A 492 -11.44 -22.98 -31.70
CA GLY A 492 -10.40 -23.97 -31.85
C GLY A 492 -9.02 -23.30 -31.86
N VAL A 493 -8.11 -23.83 -31.06
CA VAL A 493 -6.74 -23.31 -30.88
C VAL A 493 -5.77 -24.11 -31.74
N SER A 494 -5.82 -25.44 -31.66
CA SER A 494 -4.95 -26.32 -32.45
C SER A 494 -5.51 -27.75 -32.54
N GLY A 495 -4.99 -28.52 -33.50
CA GLY A 495 -5.36 -29.93 -33.71
C GLY A 495 -6.26 -30.15 -34.93
N ASN A 496 -6.51 -31.43 -35.19
CA ASN A 496 -7.39 -31.88 -36.26
C ASN A 496 -8.49 -32.73 -35.63
N SER A 497 -9.76 -32.42 -35.89
CA SER A 497 -10.87 -33.19 -35.36
C SER A 497 -10.78 -34.66 -35.81
N SER A 498 -10.51 -35.60 -34.90
CA SER A 498 -10.30 -37.01 -35.28
C SER A 498 -11.58 -37.84 -35.35
N GLN A 499 -12.70 -37.34 -34.84
CA GLN A 499 -14.01 -38.01 -34.87
C GLN A 499 -15.15 -36.98 -34.91
N ALA A 500 -16.30 -37.39 -35.46
CA ALA A 500 -17.53 -36.61 -35.43
C ALA A 500 -18.05 -36.49 -33.99
N SER A 501 -17.55 -35.51 -33.23
CA SER A 501 -17.97 -35.24 -31.86
C SER A 501 -19.21 -34.34 -31.90
N TRP A 502 -20.39 -34.97 -31.84
CA TRP A 502 -21.67 -34.28 -31.88
C TRP A 502 -21.94 -33.59 -30.54
N ASN A 503 -22.14 -32.28 -30.56
CA ASN A 503 -22.61 -31.58 -29.37
C ASN A 503 -24.13 -31.62 -29.38
N ALA A 504 -24.73 -32.23 -28.36
CA ALA A 504 -26.17 -32.28 -28.24
C ALA A 504 -26.74 -30.96 -27.69
N GLU A 505 -26.00 -30.28 -26.81
CA GLU A 505 -26.50 -29.08 -26.11
C GLU A 505 -25.32 -28.31 -25.49
N MET A 506 -25.44 -26.99 -25.34
CA MET A 506 -24.49 -26.15 -24.59
C MET A 506 -25.19 -25.30 -23.54
N ASP A 507 -24.96 -25.60 -22.26
CA ASP A 507 -25.48 -24.79 -21.15
C ASP A 507 -24.47 -23.72 -20.72
N PHE A 508 -25.01 -22.61 -20.24
CA PHE A 508 -24.27 -21.43 -19.78
C PHE A 508 -24.61 -21.17 -18.31
N SER A 509 -23.61 -21.15 -17.44
CA SER A 509 -23.84 -20.63 -16.09
C SER A 509 -23.84 -19.11 -16.15
N ILE A 510 -25.04 -18.49 -16.09
CA ILE A 510 -25.24 -17.05 -16.40
C ILE A 510 -25.55 -16.24 -15.14
N GLY A 511 -24.97 -15.04 -15.03
CA GLY A 511 -25.34 -13.98 -14.07
C GLY A 511 -25.60 -12.64 -14.78
N THR A 512 -26.33 -11.74 -14.11
CA THR A 512 -26.70 -10.40 -14.65
C THR A 512 -25.93 -9.25 -14.01
N THR A 513 -25.14 -9.53 -12.97
CA THR A 513 -24.30 -8.57 -12.25
C THR A 513 -22.88 -9.12 -12.13
N ALA A 514 -21.88 -8.25 -12.02
CA ALA A 514 -20.46 -8.63 -11.88
C ALA A 514 -20.17 -9.54 -10.67
N GLY A 515 -21.12 -9.66 -9.74
CA GLY A 515 -20.99 -10.45 -8.53
C GLY A 515 -20.17 -9.73 -7.47
N ASN A 516 -19.98 -10.41 -6.34
CA ASN A 516 -19.13 -9.94 -5.26
C ASN A 516 -17.75 -10.57 -5.40
N ARG A 517 -16.72 -9.85 -4.97
CA ARG A 517 -15.39 -10.43 -4.84
C ARG A 517 -15.42 -11.50 -3.74
N PRO A 518 -14.92 -12.71 -3.98
CA PRO A 518 -14.89 -13.74 -2.94
C PRO A 518 -14.01 -13.34 -1.76
N ASP A 519 -14.46 -13.68 -0.55
CA ASP A 519 -13.64 -13.55 0.65
C ASP A 519 -12.47 -14.53 0.57
N MET A 520 -11.26 -14.04 0.84
CA MET A 520 -10.02 -14.79 0.82
C MET A 520 -9.69 -15.26 2.23
N THR A 521 -9.29 -16.52 2.38
CA THR A 521 -8.74 -17.06 3.63
C THR A 521 -7.36 -17.65 3.37
N LEU A 522 -6.34 -17.09 4.00
CA LEU A 522 -4.97 -17.61 3.99
C LEU A 522 -4.71 -18.34 5.29
N VAL A 523 -4.34 -19.62 5.23
CA VAL A 523 -4.02 -20.44 6.41
C VAL A 523 -2.55 -20.85 6.32
N SER A 524 -1.79 -20.64 7.40
CA SER A 524 -0.38 -21.03 7.42
C SER A 524 -0.19 -22.54 7.55
N HIS A 525 0.97 -23.03 7.15
CA HIS A 525 1.48 -24.30 7.68
C HIS A 525 1.72 -24.22 9.19
N ALA A 526 1.86 -25.37 9.84
CA ALA A 526 2.30 -25.40 11.23
C ALA A 526 3.70 -24.83 11.37
N LEU A 527 3.93 -24.04 12.41
CA LEU A 527 5.25 -23.53 12.75
C LEU A 527 6.27 -24.69 12.87
N SER A 528 7.43 -24.52 12.22
CA SER A 528 8.55 -25.45 12.28
C SER A 528 9.84 -24.67 12.64
N PRO A 529 10.63 -25.12 13.64
CA PRO A 529 10.33 -26.23 14.53
C PRO A 529 9.13 -25.91 15.44
N ALA A 530 8.39 -26.94 15.84
CA ALA A 530 7.24 -26.78 16.72
C ALA A 530 7.66 -26.22 18.09
N PRO A 531 6.82 -25.39 18.74
CA PRO A 531 7.06 -24.92 20.10
C PRO A 531 7.35 -26.05 21.09
N ALA A 532 8.32 -25.83 22.00
CA ALA A 532 8.71 -26.82 23.01
C ALA A 532 7.60 -27.09 24.06
N ALA A 533 6.64 -26.17 24.20
CA ALA A 533 5.47 -26.29 25.07
C ALA A 533 4.23 -25.73 24.36
N ALA A 534 3.04 -26.07 24.87
CA ALA A 534 1.79 -25.54 24.33
C ALA A 534 1.76 -24.02 24.49
N PRO A 535 1.66 -23.24 23.39
CA PRO A 535 1.70 -21.79 23.49
C PRO A 535 0.46 -21.26 24.22
N THR A 536 0.66 -20.16 24.94
CA THR A 536 -0.40 -19.39 25.58
C THR A 536 -0.74 -18.16 24.76
N GLN A 537 0.23 -17.63 24.00
CA GLN A 537 0.03 -16.50 23.11
C GLN A 537 0.70 -16.75 21.75
N VAL A 538 0.06 -16.23 20.70
CA VAL A 538 0.64 -16.13 19.36
C VAL A 538 0.68 -14.65 18.97
N LYS A 539 1.84 -14.19 18.52
CA LYS A 539 2.08 -12.82 18.08
C LYS A 539 2.28 -12.83 16.58
N LEU A 540 1.62 -11.92 15.87
CA LEU A 540 1.64 -11.86 14.42
C LEU A 540 2.04 -10.47 13.94
N MET A 541 2.93 -10.44 12.96
CA MET A 541 3.23 -9.26 12.16
C MET A 541 2.91 -9.58 10.69
N VAL A 542 2.08 -8.76 10.06
CA VAL A 542 1.55 -9.00 8.72
C VAL A 542 1.90 -7.85 7.80
N LEU A 543 2.48 -8.13 6.62
CA LEU A 543 2.65 -7.15 5.55
C LEU A 543 1.38 -7.07 4.72
N TYR A 544 0.66 -5.96 4.89
CA TYR A 544 -0.67 -5.75 4.36
C TYR A 544 -0.73 -4.49 3.50
N LYS A 545 -1.48 -4.57 2.40
CA LYS A 545 -1.78 -3.42 1.56
C LYS A 545 -3.26 -3.46 1.16
N ALA A 546 -3.96 -2.39 1.48
CA ALA A 546 -5.31 -2.17 1.00
C ALA A 546 -5.28 -1.85 -0.50
N VAL A 547 -6.01 -2.62 -1.30
CA VAL A 547 -6.31 -2.25 -2.70
C VAL A 547 -7.65 -1.52 -2.71
N ASP A 548 -8.67 -2.14 -2.12
CA ASP A 548 -9.92 -1.47 -1.77
C ASP A 548 -9.85 -0.94 -0.34
N ALA A 549 -10.47 0.22 -0.11
CA ALA A 549 -10.61 0.79 1.23
C ALA A 549 -11.26 -0.23 2.18
N ALA A 550 -10.59 -0.49 3.29
CA ALA A 550 -10.94 -1.52 4.27
C ALA A 550 -10.76 -1.02 5.70
N VAL A 551 -11.64 -1.50 6.58
CA VAL A 551 -11.61 -1.32 8.03
C VAL A 551 -10.90 -2.52 8.65
N LEU A 552 -9.76 -2.29 9.30
CA LEU A 552 -9.04 -3.35 10.02
C LEU A 552 -9.93 -3.99 11.09
N ASN A 553 -9.77 -5.30 11.27
CA ASN A 553 -10.58 -6.13 12.18
C ASN A 553 -12.04 -6.31 11.79
N THR A 554 -12.48 -5.77 10.65
CA THR A 554 -13.80 -6.02 10.05
C THR A 554 -13.64 -6.60 8.65
N ASP A 555 -12.95 -5.88 7.77
CA ASP A 555 -12.69 -6.29 6.38
C ASP A 555 -11.39 -7.09 6.23
N PHE A 556 -10.47 -6.96 7.19
CA PHE A 556 -9.25 -7.76 7.26
C PHE A 556 -9.02 -8.22 8.69
N THR A 557 -9.00 -9.53 8.93
CA THR A 557 -8.88 -10.13 10.27
C THR A 557 -7.73 -11.12 10.36
N ALA A 558 -7.20 -11.30 11.56
CA ALA A 558 -6.17 -12.28 11.86
C ALA A 558 -6.60 -13.16 13.03
N GLU A 559 -6.31 -14.45 12.93
CA GLU A 559 -6.59 -15.46 13.95
C GLU A 559 -5.37 -16.37 14.13
N ALA A 560 -5.26 -17.00 15.30
CA ALA A 560 -4.24 -18.02 15.56
C ALA A 560 -4.81 -19.28 16.21
N SER A 561 -4.09 -20.39 16.02
CA SER A 561 -4.48 -21.72 16.49
C SER A 561 -3.29 -22.51 17.00
N ARG A 562 -3.52 -23.35 18.03
CA ARG A 562 -2.53 -24.31 18.55
C ARG A 562 -2.54 -25.67 17.85
N ASP A 563 -3.61 -26.00 17.16
CA ASP A 563 -3.85 -27.33 16.59
C ASP A 563 -4.42 -27.28 15.15
N GLY A 564 -4.88 -26.11 14.70
CA GLY A 564 -5.56 -25.88 13.42
C GLY A 564 -7.07 -26.08 13.47
N SER A 565 -7.65 -26.50 14.60
CA SER A 565 -9.07 -26.79 14.77
C SER A 565 -9.82 -25.65 15.46
N ALA A 566 -9.26 -25.10 16.55
CA ALA A 566 -9.80 -23.95 17.26
C ALA A 566 -9.06 -22.66 16.91
N TRP A 567 -9.77 -21.57 16.67
CA TRP A 567 -9.18 -20.30 16.22
C TRP A 567 -9.58 -19.15 17.14
N SER A 568 -8.60 -18.43 17.67
CA SER A 568 -8.79 -17.22 18.47
C SER A 568 -8.53 -15.97 17.62
N PRO A 569 -9.38 -14.93 17.67
CA PRO A 569 -9.16 -13.70 16.93
C PRO A 569 -8.10 -12.79 17.59
N GLY A 570 -7.41 -12.03 16.76
CA GLY A 570 -6.49 -10.96 17.16
C GLY A 570 -6.97 -9.60 16.68
N ALA A 571 -6.75 -8.56 17.47
CA ALA A 571 -6.98 -7.18 17.07
C ALA A 571 -5.72 -6.61 16.38
N LEU A 572 -5.76 -6.55 15.06
CA LEU A 572 -4.73 -5.93 14.23
C LEU A 572 -4.69 -4.41 14.47
N ALA A 573 -3.49 -3.91 14.72
CA ALA A 573 -3.17 -2.50 14.77
C ALA A 573 -2.10 -2.15 13.73
N ASP A 574 -2.22 -0.97 13.12
CA ASP A 574 -1.19 -0.43 12.24
C ASP A 574 -0.02 0.08 13.10
N THR A 575 1.19 -0.37 12.80
CA THR A 575 2.41 0.06 13.50
C THR A 575 2.91 1.44 13.02
N GLY A 576 2.37 1.94 11.90
CA GLY A 576 2.86 3.14 11.21
C GLY A 576 4.05 2.90 10.28
N LEU A 577 4.56 1.67 10.24
CA LEU A 577 5.70 1.29 9.41
C LEU A 577 5.27 0.75 8.05
N THR A 578 6.10 1.00 7.04
CA THR A 578 5.92 0.48 5.68
C THR A 578 7.18 -0.25 5.22
N ILE A 579 7.04 -1.51 4.80
CA ILE A 579 8.12 -2.37 4.30
C ILE A 579 7.77 -2.79 2.88
N GLY A 580 8.62 -2.44 1.90
CA GLY A 580 8.41 -2.80 0.50
C GLY A 580 7.07 -2.35 -0.09
N GLY A 581 6.50 -1.24 0.40
CA GLY A 581 5.20 -0.71 -0.01
C GLY A 581 3.98 -1.31 0.70
N PHE A 582 4.18 -2.17 1.70
CA PHE A 582 3.13 -2.78 2.52
C PHE A 582 3.21 -2.25 3.95
N LYS A 583 2.06 -1.98 4.57
CA LYS A 583 1.98 -1.64 6.00
C LYS A 583 2.30 -2.86 6.86
N ALA A 584 3.02 -2.64 7.95
CA ALA A 584 3.22 -3.68 8.96
C ALA A 584 2.10 -3.59 10.01
N LEU A 585 1.26 -4.62 10.07
CA LEU A 585 0.20 -4.75 11.07
C LEU A 585 0.61 -5.71 12.18
N TRP A 586 0.25 -5.39 13.42
CA TRP A 586 0.63 -6.15 14.61
C TRP A 586 -0.60 -6.63 15.39
N THR A 587 -0.54 -7.84 15.95
CA THR A 587 -1.51 -8.32 16.95
C THR A 587 -0.89 -9.33 17.92
N VAL A 588 -1.43 -9.38 19.14
CA VAL A 588 -1.19 -10.44 20.12
C VAL A 588 -2.49 -11.21 20.31
N ILE A 589 -2.44 -12.53 20.22
CA ILE A 589 -3.60 -13.42 20.25
C ILE A 589 -3.46 -14.37 21.42
N ASP A 590 -4.46 -14.39 22.32
CA ASP A 590 -4.54 -15.36 23.40
C ASP A 590 -5.08 -16.70 22.86
N VAL A 591 -4.27 -17.74 23.01
CA VAL A 591 -4.58 -19.11 22.60
C VAL A 591 -4.59 -20.09 23.78
N GLY A 592 -4.41 -19.59 25.01
CA GLY A 592 -4.32 -20.41 26.22
C GLY A 592 -5.57 -21.24 26.50
N GLY A 593 -6.75 -20.71 26.11
CA GLY A 593 -8.04 -21.39 26.25
C GLY A 593 -8.38 -22.42 25.17
N GLN A 594 -7.54 -22.59 24.14
CA GLN A 594 -7.76 -23.58 23.09
C GLN A 594 -7.41 -25.00 23.55
N PRO A 595 -7.87 -26.07 22.86
CA PRO A 595 -7.41 -27.44 23.11
C PRO A 595 -5.88 -27.57 23.11
N ALA A 596 -5.35 -28.51 23.90
CA ALA A 596 -3.91 -28.76 24.04
C ALA A 596 -3.27 -29.13 22.70
N GLY A 597 -2.36 -28.29 22.22
CA GLY A 597 -1.60 -28.48 20.99
C GLY A 597 -0.25 -27.80 21.10
N THR A 598 0.80 -28.45 20.59
CA THR A 598 2.18 -27.92 20.56
C THR A 598 2.53 -27.33 19.20
N THR A 599 1.54 -26.88 18.44
CA THR A 599 1.74 -26.23 17.13
C THR A 599 1.38 -24.74 17.25
N ALA A 600 1.75 -23.94 16.24
CA ALA A 600 1.19 -22.61 16.04
C ALA A 600 0.88 -22.41 14.56
N LYS A 601 -0.33 -21.95 14.27
CA LYS A 601 -0.79 -21.55 12.93
C LYS A 601 -1.45 -20.19 12.99
N TYR A 602 -1.39 -19.46 11.89
CA TYR A 602 -2.17 -18.25 11.68
C TYR A 602 -3.19 -18.44 10.57
N ARG A 603 -4.25 -17.64 10.61
CA ARG A 603 -5.22 -17.50 9.54
C ARG A 603 -5.55 -16.03 9.33
N LEU A 604 -5.41 -15.57 8.09
CA LEU A 604 -5.76 -14.21 7.68
C LEU A 604 -6.99 -14.28 6.78
N LYS A 605 -7.92 -13.35 6.96
CA LYS A 605 -9.13 -13.28 6.15
C LYS A 605 -9.32 -11.88 5.59
N ALA A 606 -9.52 -11.79 4.27
CA ALA A 606 -10.05 -10.60 3.63
C ALA A 606 -11.53 -10.82 3.37
N LEU A 607 -12.37 -10.00 4.00
CA LEU A 607 -13.81 -10.16 4.13
C LEU A 607 -14.56 -9.05 3.38
N ASN A 608 -15.88 -9.22 3.29
CA ASN A 608 -16.82 -8.23 2.75
C ASN A 608 -16.53 -7.85 1.30
N GLY A 609 -15.94 -8.77 0.54
CA GLY A 609 -15.63 -8.57 -0.88
C GLY A 609 -14.67 -7.42 -1.17
N LYS A 610 -13.79 -7.08 -0.23
CA LYS A 610 -12.75 -6.07 -0.42
C LYS A 610 -11.45 -6.72 -0.89
N THR A 611 -10.86 -6.20 -1.97
CA THR A 611 -9.55 -6.64 -2.45
C THR A 611 -8.46 -6.21 -1.48
N GLN A 612 -7.78 -7.18 -0.88
CA GLN A 612 -6.66 -6.95 0.01
C GLN A 612 -5.43 -7.71 -0.50
N GLN A 613 -4.25 -7.13 -0.30
CA GLN A 613 -2.98 -7.76 -0.65
C GLN A 613 -2.19 -8.10 0.62
N VAL A 614 -1.65 -9.33 0.68
CA VAL A 614 -0.80 -9.79 1.79
C VAL A 614 0.52 -10.31 1.23
N LYS A 615 1.64 -9.77 1.70
CA LYS A 615 2.98 -10.08 1.17
C LYS A 615 3.82 -11.00 2.05
N GLY A 616 3.55 -11.06 3.34
CA GLY A 616 4.29 -11.95 4.25
C GLY A 616 3.79 -11.86 5.68
N VAL A 617 4.11 -12.88 6.46
CA VAL A 617 3.71 -12.96 7.87
C VAL A 617 4.88 -13.48 8.70
N ALA A 618 5.17 -12.82 9.82
CA ALA A 618 6.01 -13.36 10.86
C ALA A 618 5.16 -13.72 12.08
N LEU A 619 5.47 -14.84 12.71
CA LEU A 619 4.79 -15.34 13.88
C LEU A 619 5.78 -15.68 15.01
N MET A 620 5.37 -15.43 16.25
CA MET A 620 6.08 -15.87 17.46
C MET A 620 5.13 -16.44 18.49
N THR A 621 5.64 -17.37 19.29
CA THR A 621 4.87 -18.02 20.36
C THR A 621 5.47 -17.73 21.73
N ARG A 622 4.60 -17.65 22.75
CA ARG A 622 4.99 -17.61 24.16
C ARG A 622 4.45 -18.81 24.93
#